data_AF-A0A7V2UVP7-F1
#
_entry.id   AF-A0A7V2UVP7-F1
#
_cell.length_a   1.000
_cell.length_b   1.000
_cell.length_c   1.000
_cell.angle_alpha   90.00
_cell.angle_beta   90.00
_cell.angle_gamma   90.00
#
_symmetry.space_group_name_H-M   'P 1'
#
loop_
_entity.id
_entity.type
_entity.pdbx_description
1 polymer ?
#
loop_
_entity_poly.entity_id
_entity_poly.type
_entity_poly.pdbx_seq_one_letter_code
_entity_poly.pdbx_strand_id
1 'polypeptide(L)'
;MRFPRAIARGRPVVVLILAVLSGRTPVDAGAAADGCWPAPVPGWEPVQPGEHPRLFFRKPDLPALRARAETPEGKAILARLRRLLNGGDGRTMPSSKRPVEAAFGDKSPELDLPEGTYSIGHAAGYGLLYQLTGEQQYADLGRQCFEWAFAGVRDRDGKGRYSWKAPSGALRAGPSVGWYAAGYDLCYDGWDDACRRKIAQAIQDYGRGEKDVSLEDLARGRRQHPGSNHWGAIVGGASLALLAIAGDPGVDAQRIEGLLKDNEACILRQLANGWGDHGFYVEGDGCGAISSDTALVPALQAWRVAAGKDFITPRPNAPWMTLKWVMLSLPAKDGAAFPGRGVYGHNLWARRQLSGSGQFAQGFGAIGDAEKPALLWLYNAAFRDADEKAGAPFDTVSPYPHRAVLAFVNWPMGAAERNPGEVLPRAVRDEAMGFCMFRNRWQDGDDIVVTTLLKSTKGNYGVPGGDIIVWGLGRRTRFPVKMTGAVTHFEATATGGVVSTSAGSFGVDFSKASGAEALMVLAGPVQGGVKAGSGVQVIEAAGTNYVLMTLQRGEAPAAKAEGGQVAIGGQTVAYDGKKVTFAK
;
A
#
# COMPACT_ATOMS: atom_id res chain seq x y z
N MET A 1 43.01 -67.20 -33.79
CA MET A 1 42.69 -67.66 -32.42
C MET A 1 41.85 -66.58 -31.75
N ARG A 2 40.58 -66.88 -31.44
CA ARG A 2 39.58 -66.10 -30.69
C ARG A 2 39.20 -64.68 -31.18
N PHE A 3 37.88 -64.48 -31.17
CA PHE A 3 37.09 -63.34 -31.65
C PHE A 3 37.26 -62.02 -30.85
N PRO A 4 36.85 -60.88 -31.44
CA PRO A 4 37.00 -59.54 -30.88
C PRO A 4 35.78 -59.08 -30.07
N ARG A 5 35.95 -58.10 -29.18
CA ARG A 5 34.85 -57.22 -28.73
C ARG A 5 35.32 -55.77 -28.72
N ALA A 6 34.83 -55.05 -29.73
CA ALA A 6 34.83 -53.59 -29.79
C ALA A 6 33.74 -53.04 -28.86
N ILE A 7 34.08 -51.99 -28.12
CA ILE A 7 33.17 -51.20 -27.31
C ILE A 7 32.53 -50.16 -28.24
N ALA A 8 31.23 -50.29 -28.48
CA ALA A 8 30.44 -49.33 -29.24
C ALA A 8 29.81 -48.28 -28.30
N ARG A 9 29.93 -47.02 -28.72
CA ARG A 9 29.45 -45.80 -28.08
C ARG A 9 27.92 -45.76 -28.06
N GLY A 10 27.32 -45.63 -26.87
CA GLY A 10 25.93 -45.23 -26.71
C GLY A 10 25.80 -43.71 -26.68
N ARG A 11 24.92 -43.16 -27.53
CA ARG A 11 24.49 -41.75 -27.51
C ARG A 11 23.60 -41.49 -26.28
N PRO A 12 23.62 -40.28 -25.67
CA PRO A 12 22.63 -39.93 -24.67
C PRO A 12 21.29 -39.65 -25.36
N VAL A 13 20.26 -40.40 -24.98
CA VAL A 13 18.86 -40.07 -25.25
C VAL A 13 18.49 -38.93 -24.32
N VAL A 14 18.30 -37.73 -24.88
CA VAL A 14 17.66 -36.62 -24.18
C VAL A 14 16.16 -36.93 -24.14
N VAL A 15 15.67 -37.37 -22.99
CA VAL A 15 14.23 -37.48 -22.73
C VAL A 15 13.71 -36.06 -22.50
N LEU A 16 13.09 -35.50 -23.54
CA LEU A 16 12.34 -34.25 -23.46
C LEU A 16 11.03 -34.56 -22.71
N ILE A 17 10.96 -34.25 -21.42
CA ILE A 17 9.70 -34.27 -20.67
C ILE A 17 8.90 -33.04 -21.11
N LEU A 18 8.01 -33.23 -22.08
CA LEU A 18 6.92 -32.31 -22.40
C LEU A 18 5.91 -32.38 -21.25
N ALA A 19 6.04 -31.48 -20.27
CA ALA A 19 5.00 -31.22 -19.30
C ALA A 19 3.85 -30.49 -20.04
N VAL A 20 2.79 -31.24 -20.32
CA VAL A 20 1.52 -30.69 -20.79
C VAL A 20 0.96 -29.79 -19.68
N LEU A 21 0.99 -28.48 -19.92
CA LEU A 21 0.31 -27.47 -19.12
C LEU A 21 -1.21 -27.63 -19.30
N SER A 22 -1.81 -28.56 -18.57
CA SER A 22 -3.26 -28.69 -18.46
C SER A 22 -3.80 -27.75 -17.38
N GLY A 23 -4.57 -26.74 -17.83
CA GLY A 23 -5.68 -26.13 -17.11
C GLY A 23 -5.41 -25.59 -15.70
N ARG A 24 -4.92 -24.34 -15.61
CA ARG A 24 -5.20 -23.54 -14.42
C ARG A 24 -6.66 -23.12 -14.46
N THR A 25 -7.45 -23.61 -13.50
CA THR A 25 -8.72 -23.02 -13.14
C THR A 25 -8.51 -21.54 -12.78
N PRO A 26 -9.43 -20.63 -13.16
CA PRO A 26 -9.38 -19.26 -12.71
C PRO A 26 -9.38 -19.25 -11.18
N VAL A 27 -8.51 -18.42 -10.60
CA VAL A 27 -8.49 -18.14 -9.16
C VAL A 27 -9.89 -17.68 -8.78
N ASP A 28 -10.59 -18.45 -7.96
CA ASP A 28 -11.90 -18.08 -7.41
C ASP A 28 -11.74 -16.77 -6.62
N ALA A 29 -12.11 -15.66 -7.25
CA ALA A 29 -12.31 -14.39 -6.61
C ALA A 29 -13.67 -14.43 -5.90
N GLY A 30 -13.75 -14.98 -4.69
CA GLY A 30 -15.02 -14.92 -3.96
C GLY A 30 -15.29 -15.86 -2.80
N ALA A 31 -14.28 -16.38 -2.09
CA ALA A 31 -14.52 -16.97 -0.77
C ALA A 31 -13.78 -16.17 0.29
N ALA A 32 -14.53 -15.54 1.21
CA ALA A 32 -13.95 -15.01 2.43
C ALA A 32 -13.21 -16.16 3.12
N ALA A 33 -11.89 -16.05 3.26
CA ALA A 33 -11.10 -17.10 3.90
C ALA A 33 -11.55 -17.23 5.36
N ASP A 34 -12.29 -18.31 5.67
CA ASP A 34 -12.77 -18.71 7.00
C ASP A 34 -11.64 -19.10 7.99
N GLY A 35 -10.42 -18.63 7.73
CA GLY A 35 -9.27 -18.82 8.62
C GLY A 35 -9.26 -17.85 9.80
N CYS A 36 -8.57 -18.28 10.88
CA CYS A 36 -8.18 -17.41 11.98
C CYS A 36 -7.43 -16.19 11.44
N TRP A 37 -7.77 -14.99 11.90
CA TRP A 37 -7.15 -13.74 11.47
C TRP A 37 -6.93 -12.82 12.69
N PRO A 38 -5.68 -12.42 13.00
CA PRO A 38 -4.45 -12.71 12.26
C PRO A 38 -4.12 -14.21 12.26
N ALA A 39 -3.52 -14.69 11.17
CA ALA A 39 -3.08 -16.08 11.06
C ALA A 39 -1.72 -16.28 11.76
N PRO A 40 -1.42 -17.47 12.31
CA PRO A 40 -0.08 -17.77 12.78
C PRO A 40 0.91 -17.81 11.62
N VAL A 41 2.12 -17.28 11.81
CA VAL A 41 3.19 -17.32 10.80
C VAL A 41 3.85 -18.71 10.79
N PRO A 42 3.85 -19.43 9.66
CA PRO A 42 4.48 -20.75 9.58
C PRO A 42 5.96 -20.72 9.95
N GLY A 43 6.38 -21.62 10.84
CA GLY A 43 7.77 -21.74 11.29
C GLY A 43 8.27 -20.58 12.16
N TRP A 44 7.38 -19.68 12.61
CA TRP A 44 7.79 -18.61 13.51
C TRP A 44 8.10 -19.15 14.91
N GLU A 45 9.22 -18.69 15.46
CA GLU A 45 9.63 -18.96 16.82
C GLU A 45 9.48 -17.71 17.70
N PRO A 46 9.07 -17.85 18.98
CA PRO A 46 9.00 -16.73 19.91
C PRO A 46 10.31 -15.95 19.99
N VAL A 47 10.17 -14.62 19.89
CA VAL A 47 11.26 -13.68 20.16
C VAL A 47 11.73 -13.85 21.61
N GLN A 48 13.04 -13.99 21.80
CA GLN A 48 13.61 -14.13 23.14
C GLN A 48 13.74 -12.76 23.84
N PRO A 49 13.71 -12.72 25.19
CA PRO A 49 13.99 -11.48 25.94
C PRO A 49 15.31 -10.83 25.51
N GLY A 50 15.27 -9.54 25.16
CA GLY A 50 16.44 -8.80 24.67
C GLY A 50 16.93 -9.21 23.27
N GLU A 51 16.16 -9.99 22.52
CA GLU A 51 16.48 -10.29 21.13
C GLU A 51 16.12 -9.12 20.21
N HIS A 52 17.12 -8.63 19.49
CA HIS A 52 17.01 -7.53 18.54
C HIS A 52 17.99 -7.69 17.37
N PRO A 53 17.69 -7.18 16.17
CA PRO A 53 16.44 -6.54 15.78
C PRO A 53 15.31 -7.55 15.64
N ARG A 54 14.06 -7.08 15.67
CA ARG A 54 12.87 -7.94 15.60
C ARG A 54 11.68 -7.33 14.88
N LEU A 55 11.68 -6.04 14.56
CA LEU A 55 10.53 -5.42 13.89
C LEU A 55 10.44 -5.78 12.41
N PHE A 56 11.53 -5.70 11.65
CA PHE A 56 11.47 -5.89 10.19
C PHE A 56 12.22 -7.10 9.68
N PHE A 57 13.17 -7.59 10.49
CA PHE A 57 13.98 -8.78 10.28
C PHE A 57 14.57 -9.19 11.64
N ARG A 58 15.07 -10.42 11.76
CA ARG A 58 15.73 -10.96 12.95
C ARG A 58 17.22 -11.20 12.70
N LYS A 59 17.98 -11.49 13.77
CA LYS A 59 19.42 -11.81 13.67
C LYS A 59 19.74 -12.89 12.61
N PRO A 60 18.96 -13.99 12.47
CA PRO A 60 19.22 -14.99 11.43
C PRO A 60 19.15 -14.47 9.99
N ASP A 61 18.48 -13.34 9.75
CA ASP A 61 18.34 -12.74 8.42
C ASP A 61 19.57 -11.88 8.03
N LEU A 62 20.42 -11.50 8.99
CA LEU A 62 21.56 -10.61 8.76
C LEU A 62 22.54 -11.09 7.68
N PRO A 63 22.89 -12.39 7.56
CA PRO A 63 23.75 -12.86 6.47
C PRO A 63 23.16 -12.56 5.09
N ALA A 64 21.86 -12.79 4.89
CA ALA A 64 21.18 -12.50 3.63
C ALA A 64 21.10 -10.99 3.36
N LEU A 65 20.86 -10.19 4.40
CA LEU A 65 20.84 -8.73 4.29
C LEU A 65 22.23 -8.15 3.99
N ARG A 66 23.30 -8.70 4.53
CA ARG A 66 24.67 -8.31 4.19
C ARG A 66 25.03 -8.69 2.75
N ALA A 67 24.63 -9.87 2.29
CA ALA A 67 24.78 -10.24 0.88
C ALA A 67 23.99 -9.29 -0.03
N ARG A 68 22.78 -8.91 0.38
CA ARG A 68 21.96 -7.90 -0.31
C ARG A 68 22.63 -6.53 -0.37
N ALA A 69 23.34 -6.11 0.68
CA ALA A 69 24.09 -4.85 0.69
C ALA A 69 25.16 -4.77 -0.40
N GLU A 70 25.62 -5.92 -0.90
CA GLU A 70 26.63 -5.99 -1.96
C GLU A 70 26.08 -5.93 -3.38
N THR A 71 24.76 -6.09 -3.58
CA THR A 71 24.16 -5.98 -4.92
C THR A 71 24.15 -4.52 -5.40
N PRO A 72 24.06 -4.27 -6.73
CA PRO A 72 23.94 -2.91 -7.25
C PRO A 72 22.77 -2.11 -6.65
N GLU A 73 21.61 -2.75 -6.49
CA GLU A 73 20.43 -2.15 -5.89
C GLU A 73 20.65 -1.87 -4.40
N GLY A 74 21.22 -2.83 -3.65
CA GLY A 74 21.57 -2.64 -2.24
C GLY A 74 22.52 -1.47 -2.02
N LYS A 75 23.58 -1.39 -2.82
CA LYS A 75 24.55 -0.29 -2.80
C LYS A 75 23.90 1.06 -3.08
N ALA A 76 23.01 1.13 -4.06
CA ALA A 76 22.29 2.36 -4.40
C ALA A 76 21.36 2.83 -3.27
N ILE A 77 20.59 1.92 -2.67
CA ILE A 77 19.72 2.23 -1.53
C ILE A 77 20.55 2.70 -0.32
N LEU A 78 21.65 2.01 -0.01
CA LEU A 78 22.50 2.38 1.13
C LEU A 78 23.26 3.70 0.89
N ALA A 79 23.69 3.97 -0.34
CA ALA A 79 24.25 5.27 -0.71
C ALA A 79 23.22 6.40 -0.52
N ARG A 80 21.96 6.15 -0.89
CA ARG A 80 20.88 7.10 -0.62
C ARG A 80 20.63 7.29 0.87
N LEU A 81 20.56 6.20 1.65
CA LEU A 81 20.39 6.25 3.10
C LEU A 81 21.45 7.13 3.76
N ARG A 82 22.73 6.97 3.38
CA ARG A 82 23.83 7.79 3.90
C ARG A 82 23.63 9.28 3.67
N ARG A 83 23.22 9.68 2.45
CA ARG A 83 22.88 11.09 2.16
C ARG A 83 21.68 11.59 2.97
N LEU A 84 20.67 10.74 3.19
CA LEU A 84 19.51 11.11 4.01
C LEU A 84 19.85 11.32 5.49
N LEU A 85 20.94 10.74 5.99
CA LEU A 85 21.33 10.80 7.41
C LEU A 85 22.11 12.06 7.79
N ASN A 86 22.92 12.62 6.89
CA ASN A 86 23.72 13.82 7.18
C ASN A 86 23.98 14.74 5.98
N GLY A 87 23.40 14.45 4.81
CA GLY A 87 23.65 15.16 3.56
C GLY A 87 24.90 14.67 2.82
N GLY A 88 25.58 13.64 3.34
CA GLY A 88 26.84 13.11 2.80
C GLY A 88 27.00 11.61 3.02
N ASP A 89 28.01 11.22 3.80
CA ASP A 89 28.45 9.82 3.98
C ASP A 89 27.70 9.03 5.07
N GLY A 90 26.79 9.67 5.79
CA GLY A 90 26.03 9.10 6.90
C GLY A 90 26.86 8.74 8.14
N ARG A 91 28.06 9.29 8.32
CA ARG A 91 28.97 8.97 9.44
C ARG A 91 28.93 9.99 10.59
N THR A 92 28.07 11.01 10.50
CA THR A 92 27.92 12.06 11.53
C THR A 92 26.45 12.38 11.74
N MET A 93 26.09 13.01 12.86
CA MET A 93 24.76 13.58 13.03
C MET A 93 24.44 14.63 11.94
N PRO A 94 23.14 14.86 11.63
CA PRO A 94 22.69 16.01 10.85
C PRO A 94 23.32 17.34 11.28
N SER A 95 23.79 18.15 10.35
CA SER A 95 24.17 19.54 10.62
C SER A 95 22.96 20.47 10.68
N SER A 96 21.81 20.03 10.15
CA SER A 96 20.59 20.82 10.04
C SER A 96 19.44 20.24 10.88
N LYS A 97 18.70 21.13 11.54
CA LYS A 97 17.50 20.84 12.34
C LYS A 97 16.37 21.78 11.94
N ARG A 98 15.13 21.36 12.22
CA ARG A 98 13.98 22.25 12.10
C ARG A 98 14.07 23.37 13.15
N PRO A 99 14.02 24.67 12.76
CA PRO A 99 14.17 25.78 13.71
C PRO A 99 12.83 26.17 14.35
N VAL A 100 12.05 25.19 14.83
CA VAL A 100 10.75 25.45 15.49
C VAL A 100 10.66 24.67 16.80
N GLU A 101 10.10 25.32 17.82
CA GLU A 101 9.96 24.75 19.18
C GLU A 101 8.55 24.19 19.42
N ALA A 102 7.56 24.65 18.65
CA ALA A 102 6.17 24.21 18.73
C ALA A 102 5.60 23.87 17.35
N ALA A 103 4.62 22.98 17.31
CA ALA A 103 3.85 22.71 16.10
C ALA A 103 3.03 23.95 15.70
N PHE A 104 2.95 24.22 14.39
CA PHE A 104 2.17 25.34 13.82
C PHE A 104 2.54 26.76 14.29
N GLY A 105 3.72 26.98 14.91
CA GLY A 105 4.09 28.32 15.38
C GLY A 105 4.31 29.34 14.25
N ASP A 106 4.24 30.64 14.57
CA ASP A 106 4.30 31.79 13.62
C ASP A 106 5.54 31.79 12.69
N LYS A 107 6.61 31.09 13.08
CA LYS A 107 7.84 30.87 12.30
C LYS A 107 7.87 29.52 11.56
N SER A 108 6.71 28.97 11.19
CA SER A 108 6.61 27.71 10.45
C SER A 108 6.30 27.91 8.96
N PRO A 109 7.09 28.68 8.18
CA PRO A 109 6.93 28.60 6.74
C PRO A 109 7.22 27.16 6.31
N GLU A 110 6.57 26.74 5.23
CA GLU A 110 6.90 25.49 4.58
C GLU A 110 8.30 25.64 3.97
N LEU A 111 9.31 25.24 4.73
CA LEU A 111 10.71 25.27 4.31
C LEU A 111 11.03 23.97 3.59
N ASP A 112 11.60 24.10 2.38
CA ASP A 112 12.29 22.98 1.75
C ASP A 112 13.64 22.80 2.46
N LEU A 113 13.64 21.89 3.45
CA LEU A 113 14.83 21.60 4.25
C LEU A 113 15.77 20.68 3.47
N PRO A 114 17.09 20.89 3.54
CA PRO A 114 18.05 20.09 2.78
C PRO A 114 17.97 18.60 3.13
N GLU A 115 18.57 17.79 2.26
CA GLU A 115 18.84 16.40 2.58
C GLU A 115 19.75 16.31 3.81
N GLY A 116 19.56 15.29 4.64
CA GLY A 116 20.28 15.19 5.91
C GLY A 116 19.74 16.06 7.05
N THR A 117 18.66 16.81 6.87
CA THR A 117 17.98 17.46 8.00
C THR A 117 17.32 16.42 8.91
N TYR A 118 17.54 16.59 10.22
CA TYR A 118 17.04 15.70 11.26
C TYR A 118 15.54 15.39 11.15
N SER A 119 15.18 14.13 11.38
CA SER A 119 13.82 13.60 11.35
C SER A 119 13.68 12.41 12.29
N ILE A 120 12.44 12.05 12.62
CA ILE A 120 12.13 10.89 13.49
C ILE A 120 12.64 9.54 12.93
N GLY A 121 13.02 9.48 11.64
CA GLY A 121 13.54 8.27 11.01
C GLY A 121 15.05 8.05 11.14
N HIS A 122 15.82 9.00 11.71
CA HIS A 122 17.29 8.94 11.70
C HIS A 122 17.84 7.77 12.52
N ALA A 123 17.28 7.52 13.71
CA ALA A 123 17.72 6.42 14.56
C ALA A 123 17.60 5.06 13.85
N ALA A 124 16.52 4.84 13.09
CA ALA A 124 16.35 3.62 12.28
C ALA A 124 17.40 3.50 11.17
N GLY A 125 17.74 4.61 10.51
CA GLY A 125 18.75 4.64 9.46
C GLY A 125 20.15 4.31 9.98
N TYR A 126 20.56 4.90 11.10
CA TYR A 126 21.82 4.55 11.76
C TYR A 126 21.81 3.10 12.27
N GLY A 127 20.69 2.66 12.86
CA GLY A 127 20.55 1.29 13.31
C GLY A 127 20.72 0.25 12.20
N LEU A 128 20.16 0.50 11.00
CA LEU A 128 20.40 -0.40 9.86
C LEU A 128 21.90 -0.46 9.49
N LEU A 129 22.58 0.68 9.45
CA LEU A 129 24.03 0.69 9.17
C LEU A 129 24.82 -0.05 10.25
N TYR A 130 24.45 0.07 11.53
CA TYR A 130 25.02 -0.72 12.62
C TYR A 130 24.84 -2.22 12.38
N GLN A 131 23.62 -2.68 12.08
CA GLN A 131 23.33 -4.10 11.87
C GLN A 131 24.14 -4.71 10.70
N LEU A 132 24.30 -3.94 9.62
CA LEU A 132 25.04 -4.39 8.44
C LEU A 132 26.55 -4.41 8.67
N THR A 133 27.10 -3.43 9.38
CA THR A 133 28.56 -3.22 9.49
C THR A 133 29.19 -3.68 10.81
N GLY A 134 28.42 -3.71 11.89
CA GLY A 134 28.92 -3.87 13.27
C GLY A 134 29.68 -2.65 13.80
N GLU A 135 29.76 -1.54 13.06
CA GLU A 135 30.49 -0.35 13.49
C GLU A 135 29.75 0.39 14.62
N GLN A 136 30.34 0.38 15.82
CA GLN A 136 29.80 1.01 17.04
C GLN A 136 29.34 2.46 16.84
N GLN A 137 30.06 3.24 16.02
CA GLN A 137 29.73 4.63 15.73
C GLN A 137 28.28 4.83 15.28
N TYR A 138 27.67 3.90 14.54
CA TYR A 138 26.30 4.06 14.09
C TYR A 138 25.30 3.84 15.22
N ALA A 139 25.56 2.90 16.13
CA ALA A 139 24.74 2.76 17.34
C ALA A 139 24.84 4.03 18.20
N ASP A 140 26.03 4.62 18.34
CA ASP A 140 26.23 5.87 19.09
C ASP A 140 25.49 7.06 18.46
N LEU A 141 25.46 7.16 17.13
CA LEU A 141 24.66 8.17 16.42
C LEU A 141 23.15 7.92 16.60
N GLY A 142 22.73 6.65 16.61
CA GLY A 142 21.37 6.26 16.99
C GLY A 142 21.00 6.74 18.40
N ARG A 143 21.90 6.58 19.38
CA ARG A 143 21.72 7.06 20.76
C ARG A 143 21.59 8.58 20.82
N GLN A 144 22.42 9.31 20.08
CA GLN A 144 22.35 10.78 19.98
C GLN A 144 21.00 11.26 19.39
N CYS A 145 20.37 10.50 18.50
CA CYS A 145 19.01 10.81 18.05
C CYS A 145 18.00 10.78 19.20
N PHE A 146 18.08 9.81 20.13
CA PHE A 146 17.24 9.81 21.32
C PHE A 146 17.52 10.98 22.25
N GLU A 147 18.78 11.37 22.41
CA GLU A 147 19.16 12.56 23.19
C GLU A 147 18.50 13.82 22.60
N TRP A 148 18.53 14.00 21.28
CA TRP A 148 17.85 15.11 20.60
C TRP A 148 16.33 15.02 20.71
N ALA A 149 15.75 13.83 20.58
CA ALA A 149 14.33 13.60 20.76
C ALA A 149 13.87 14.01 22.17
N PHE A 150 14.60 13.56 23.20
CA PHE A 150 14.32 13.89 24.59
C PHE A 150 14.60 15.36 24.90
N ALA A 151 15.51 16.03 24.18
CA ALA A 151 15.68 17.47 24.25
C ALA A 151 14.56 18.27 23.55
N GLY A 152 13.63 17.60 22.85
CA GLY A 152 12.51 18.24 22.16
C GLY A 152 12.82 18.69 20.74
N VAL A 153 13.94 18.26 20.15
CA VAL A 153 14.24 18.52 18.74
C VAL A 153 13.14 17.91 17.87
N ARG A 154 12.51 18.76 17.06
CA ARG A 154 11.35 18.38 16.25
C ARG A 154 11.76 17.80 14.91
N ASP A 155 10.82 17.08 14.32
CA ASP A 155 10.95 16.51 12.98
C ASP A 155 11.11 17.57 11.89
N ARG A 156 11.64 17.14 10.74
CA ARG A 156 11.77 17.97 9.53
C ARG A 156 10.44 18.49 8.96
N ASP A 157 9.32 17.88 9.31
CA ASP A 157 7.98 18.24 8.82
C ASP A 157 7.75 19.75 8.68
N GLY A 158 7.07 20.13 7.59
CA GLY A 158 6.78 21.51 7.19
C GLY A 158 6.20 22.40 8.27
N LYS A 159 5.52 21.82 9.27
CA LYS A 159 4.86 22.54 10.37
C LYS A 159 5.34 22.04 11.74
N GLY A 160 6.46 21.31 11.80
CA GLY A 160 7.03 20.73 13.00
C GLY A 160 6.06 19.81 13.74
N ARG A 161 5.15 19.12 13.04
CA ARG A 161 4.02 18.42 13.69
C ARG A 161 4.42 17.15 14.43
N TYR A 162 5.50 16.50 13.99
CA TYR A 162 6.03 15.29 14.61
C TYR A 162 7.19 15.62 15.54
N SER A 163 7.22 14.97 16.69
CA SER A 163 8.25 15.13 17.72
C SER A 163 8.03 14.08 18.81
N TRP A 164 9.08 13.78 19.58
CA TRP A 164 8.93 13.00 20.80
C TRP A 164 8.19 13.78 21.88
N LYS A 165 8.59 15.04 22.11
CA LYS A 165 7.93 15.95 23.07
C LYS A 165 6.87 16.80 22.38
N ALA A 166 5.67 16.89 22.96
CA ALA A 166 4.58 17.72 22.46
C ALA A 166 4.32 17.57 20.93
N PRO A 167 4.04 16.35 20.44
CA PRO A 167 3.58 16.16 19.06
C PRO A 167 2.21 16.81 18.87
N SER A 168 1.87 17.15 17.63
CA SER A 168 0.56 17.74 17.31
C SER A 168 -0.55 16.68 17.26
N GLY A 169 -1.00 16.25 18.43
CA GLY A 169 -2.06 15.27 18.62
C GLY A 169 -1.67 13.83 18.31
N ALA A 170 -2.62 12.90 18.53
CA ALA A 170 -2.37 11.46 18.50
C ALA A 170 -1.88 10.96 17.12
N LEU A 171 -2.40 11.54 16.03
CA LEU A 171 -1.97 11.23 14.66
C LEU A 171 -0.45 11.37 14.47
N ARG A 172 0.16 12.34 15.16
CA ARG A 172 1.59 12.64 15.04
C ARG A 172 2.39 11.96 16.14
N ALA A 173 1.81 11.78 17.32
CA ALA A 173 2.42 11.03 18.42
C ALA A 173 2.72 9.57 18.03
N GLY A 174 1.75 8.86 17.46
CA GLY A 174 1.90 7.46 17.03
C GLY A 174 3.16 7.18 16.20
N PRO A 175 3.29 7.75 14.99
CA PRO A 175 4.49 7.55 14.19
C PRO A 175 5.76 8.13 14.83
N SER A 176 5.66 9.19 15.64
CA SER A 176 6.84 9.73 16.32
C SER A 176 7.45 8.68 17.25
N VAL A 177 6.67 8.11 18.18
CA VAL A 177 7.17 7.06 19.08
C VAL A 177 7.54 5.79 18.32
N GLY A 178 6.73 5.39 17.32
CA GLY A 178 6.96 4.17 16.55
C GLY A 178 8.27 4.17 15.74
N TRP A 179 8.62 5.28 15.08
CA TRP A 179 9.86 5.35 14.29
C TRP A 179 11.11 5.50 15.15
N TYR A 180 11.03 6.13 16.32
CA TYR A 180 12.11 6.03 17.31
C TYR A 180 12.24 4.60 17.84
N ALA A 181 11.15 3.90 18.14
CA ALA A 181 11.19 2.51 18.59
C ALA A 181 11.83 1.57 17.56
N ALA A 182 11.62 1.80 16.26
CA ALA A 182 12.37 1.10 15.21
C ALA A 182 13.88 1.39 15.25
N GLY A 183 14.27 2.62 15.59
CA GLY A 183 15.67 2.97 15.86
C GLY A 183 16.24 2.29 17.09
N TYR A 184 15.47 2.20 18.17
CA TYR A 184 15.82 1.42 19.37
C TYR A 184 16.06 -0.05 19.01
N ASP A 185 15.12 -0.66 18.29
CA ASP A 185 15.21 -2.06 17.85
C ASP A 185 16.49 -2.34 17.06
N LEU A 186 16.81 -1.47 16.10
CA LEU A 186 17.96 -1.66 15.22
C LEU A 186 19.31 -1.31 15.88
N CYS A 187 19.35 -0.42 16.88
CA CYS A 187 20.58 -0.02 17.56
C CYS A 187 20.85 -0.81 18.86
N TYR A 188 19.87 -1.56 19.36
CA TYR A 188 19.84 -2.16 20.71
C TYR A 188 21.17 -2.81 21.12
N ASP A 189 21.68 -3.70 20.27
CA ASP A 189 22.88 -4.49 20.57
C ASP A 189 24.16 -3.65 20.70
N GLY A 190 24.17 -2.44 20.14
CA GLY A 190 25.32 -1.53 20.22
C GLY A 190 25.35 -0.69 21.49
N TRP A 191 24.35 -0.77 22.36
CA TRP A 191 24.30 0.03 23.59
C TRP A 191 24.60 -0.79 24.84
N ASP A 192 24.97 -0.14 25.93
CA ASP A 192 25.05 -0.79 27.23
C ASP A 192 23.66 -1.04 27.85
N ASP A 193 23.60 -1.88 28.88
CA ASP A 193 22.35 -2.25 29.56
C ASP A 193 21.62 -1.03 30.15
N ALA A 194 22.37 -0.07 30.70
CA ALA A 194 21.80 1.15 31.26
C ALA A 194 21.08 2.00 30.21
N CYS A 195 21.69 2.19 29.04
CA CYS A 195 21.09 2.92 27.93
C CYS A 195 19.85 2.19 27.38
N ARG A 196 19.94 0.86 27.20
CA ARG A 196 18.80 0.05 26.72
C ARG A 196 17.60 0.21 27.64
N ARG A 197 17.78 0.02 28.95
CA ARG A 197 16.72 0.18 29.96
C ARG A 197 16.13 1.59 29.95
N LYS A 198 16.99 2.62 29.91
CA LYS A 198 16.55 4.02 29.89
C LYS A 198 15.64 4.30 28.70
N ILE A 199 16.01 3.84 27.50
CA ILE A 199 15.21 4.08 26.29
C ILE A 199 13.94 3.23 26.29
N ALA A 200 14.02 1.95 26.68
CA ALA A 200 12.85 1.07 26.78
C ALA A 200 11.80 1.63 27.74
N GLN A 201 12.24 2.13 28.91
CA GLN A 201 11.38 2.80 29.89
C GLN A 201 10.79 4.10 29.33
N ALA A 202 11.59 4.90 28.61
CA ALA A 202 11.08 6.11 27.97
C ALA A 202 9.99 5.81 26.92
N ILE A 203 10.11 4.71 26.17
CA ILE A 203 9.07 4.25 25.24
C ILE A 203 7.83 3.79 26.03
N GLN A 204 8.00 2.92 27.02
CA GLN A 204 6.91 2.42 27.86
C GLN A 204 6.10 3.55 28.52
N ASP A 205 6.79 4.53 29.09
CA ASP A 205 6.20 5.65 29.83
C ASP A 205 5.97 6.88 28.96
N TYR A 206 6.04 6.74 27.63
CA TYR A 206 5.77 7.81 26.68
C TYR A 206 4.41 8.47 26.96
N GLY A 207 4.45 9.79 27.21
CA GLY A 207 3.29 10.63 27.50
C GLY A 207 2.54 10.27 28.79
N ARG A 208 3.10 9.40 29.65
CA ARG A 208 2.45 9.00 30.90
C ARG A 208 2.46 10.16 31.90
N GLY A 209 1.29 10.49 32.45
CA GLY A 209 1.12 11.64 33.34
C GLY A 209 1.02 12.99 32.61
N GLU A 210 1.16 13.01 31.28
CA GLU A 210 0.86 14.18 30.46
C GLU A 210 -0.63 14.19 30.10
N LYS A 211 -1.21 15.39 29.93
CA LYS A 211 -2.66 15.54 29.65
C LYS A 211 -3.05 15.21 28.20
N ASP A 212 -2.08 15.10 27.29
CA ASP A 212 -2.34 15.05 25.85
C ASP A 212 -2.43 13.65 25.26
N VAL A 213 -1.34 12.88 25.17
CA VAL A 213 -1.34 11.55 24.50
C VAL A 213 -0.28 10.63 25.08
N SER A 214 -0.70 9.49 25.64
CA SER A 214 0.20 8.43 26.13
C SER A 214 0.31 7.23 25.17
N LEU A 215 1.35 6.39 25.32
CA LEU A 215 1.45 5.11 24.58
C LEU A 215 0.21 4.23 24.78
N GLU A 216 -0.36 4.24 25.98
CA GLU A 216 -1.57 3.50 26.35
C GLU A 216 -2.83 4.02 25.62
N ASP A 217 -2.94 5.33 25.43
CA ASP A 217 -4.02 5.92 24.62
C ASP A 217 -3.87 5.57 23.15
N LEU A 218 -2.62 5.55 22.63
CA LEU A 218 -2.32 5.18 21.26
C LEU A 218 -2.62 3.70 21.00
N ALA A 219 -2.15 2.81 21.88
CA ALA A 219 -2.33 1.36 21.78
C ALA A 219 -3.82 0.97 21.71
N ARG A 220 -4.65 1.61 22.54
CA ARG A 220 -6.10 1.39 22.61
C ARG A 220 -6.92 2.21 21.61
N GLY A 221 -6.26 3.07 20.83
CA GLY A 221 -6.92 3.98 19.91
C GLY A 221 -7.92 4.94 20.57
N ARG A 222 -7.74 5.38 21.81
CA ARG A 222 -8.80 6.10 22.56
C ARG A 222 -9.27 7.44 21.96
N ARG A 223 -8.54 7.99 20.98
CA ARG A 223 -8.73 9.36 20.48
C ARG A 223 -9.48 9.46 19.15
N GLN A 224 -9.70 8.35 18.45
CA GLN A 224 -10.28 8.35 17.09
C GLN A 224 -11.22 7.15 16.89
N HIS A 225 -11.48 6.73 15.66
CA HIS A 225 -12.13 5.45 15.34
C HIS A 225 -11.54 4.87 14.03
N PRO A 226 -11.73 3.56 13.72
CA PRO A 226 -11.14 2.92 12.53
C PRO A 226 -11.39 3.63 11.18
N GLY A 227 -12.51 4.34 11.09
CA GLY A 227 -12.86 5.10 9.91
C GLY A 227 -12.20 6.46 9.79
N SER A 228 -11.41 6.90 10.77
CA SER A 228 -10.64 8.14 10.67
C SER A 228 -9.28 7.87 10.03
N ASN A 229 -8.89 8.71 9.06
CA ASN A 229 -7.54 8.75 8.48
C ASN A 229 -6.39 8.81 9.52
N HIS A 230 -6.67 9.20 10.76
CA HIS A 230 -5.68 9.27 11.83
C HIS A 230 -5.42 7.90 12.49
N TRP A 231 -6.40 7.00 12.50
CA TRP A 231 -6.37 5.79 13.32
C TRP A 231 -5.21 4.87 12.98
N GLY A 232 -4.99 4.57 11.69
CA GLY A 232 -3.89 3.71 11.26
C GLY A 232 -2.51 4.20 11.71
N ALA A 233 -2.27 5.51 11.65
CA ALA A 233 -1.03 6.12 12.15
C ALA A 233 -0.88 5.99 13.68
N ILE A 234 -1.99 6.15 14.41
CA ILE A 234 -2.04 6.04 15.88
C ILE A 234 -1.71 4.62 16.32
N VAL A 235 -2.50 3.64 15.86
CA VAL A 235 -2.40 2.27 16.37
C VAL A 235 -1.21 1.54 15.77
N GLY A 236 -0.83 1.83 14.52
CA GLY A 236 0.37 1.27 13.89
C GLY A 236 1.65 1.79 14.54
N GLY A 237 1.70 3.08 14.88
CA GLY A 237 2.82 3.64 15.63
C GLY A 237 2.98 3.01 17.02
N ALA A 238 1.86 2.76 17.71
CA ALA A 238 1.87 2.03 18.97
C ALA A 238 2.30 0.56 18.82
N SER A 239 1.90 -0.13 17.73
CA SER A 239 2.38 -1.49 17.45
C SER A 239 3.89 -1.54 17.36
N LEU A 240 4.51 -0.64 16.57
CA LEU A 240 5.97 -0.57 16.43
C LEU A 240 6.64 -0.34 17.79
N ALA A 241 6.10 0.57 18.60
CA ALA A 241 6.63 0.88 19.93
C ALA A 241 6.55 -0.30 20.90
N LEU A 242 5.39 -0.96 21.00
CA LEU A 242 5.16 -2.07 21.92
C LEU A 242 5.95 -3.32 21.52
N LEU A 243 5.93 -3.68 20.24
CA LEU A 243 6.67 -4.84 19.72
C LEU A 243 8.18 -4.66 19.89
N ALA A 244 8.69 -3.42 19.79
CA ALA A 244 10.10 -3.15 19.95
C ALA A 244 10.60 -3.40 21.37
N ILE A 245 9.77 -3.20 22.41
CA ILE A 245 10.19 -3.32 23.83
C ILE A 245 9.64 -4.57 24.53
N ALA A 246 8.90 -5.42 23.80
CA ALA A 246 8.25 -6.59 24.38
C ALA A 246 9.27 -7.57 24.99
N GLY A 247 9.12 -7.85 26.29
CA GLY A 247 10.01 -8.76 27.02
C GLY A 247 11.40 -8.19 27.34
N ASP A 248 11.64 -6.90 27.13
CA ASP A 248 12.94 -6.31 27.43
C ASP A 248 13.20 -6.13 28.92
N PRO A 249 14.47 -6.19 29.35
CA PRO A 249 14.83 -5.84 30.70
C PRO A 249 14.43 -4.39 31.04
N GLY A 250 13.78 -4.19 32.19
CA GLY A 250 13.43 -2.86 32.69
C GLY A 250 12.06 -2.34 32.27
N VAL A 251 11.30 -3.09 31.46
CA VAL A 251 9.87 -2.82 31.19
C VAL A 251 8.97 -3.73 32.04
N ASP A 252 7.73 -3.28 32.25
CA ASP A 252 6.65 -4.02 32.89
C ASP A 252 6.03 -4.97 31.85
N ALA A 253 6.49 -6.23 31.85
CA ALA A 253 6.07 -7.23 30.88
C ALA A 253 4.55 -7.44 30.85
N GLN A 254 3.89 -7.47 32.02
CA GLN A 254 2.45 -7.68 32.10
C GLN A 254 1.68 -6.50 31.49
N ARG A 255 2.15 -5.26 31.73
CA ARG A 255 1.57 -4.07 31.10
C ARG A 255 1.75 -4.09 29.59
N ILE A 256 2.96 -4.39 29.10
CA ILE A 256 3.25 -4.42 27.66
C ILE A 256 2.42 -5.50 26.97
N GLU A 257 2.31 -6.70 27.55
CA GLU A 257 1.46 -7.78 27.02
C GLU A 257 -0.01 -7.37 26.94
N GLY A 258 -0.54 -6.74 27.99
CA GLY A 258 -1.90 -6.21 28.01
C GLY A 258 -2.15 -5.17 26.91
N LEU A 259 -1.21 -4.24 26.71
CA LEU A 259 -1.30 -3.23 25.67
C LEU A 259 -1.16 -3.82 24.25
N LEU A 260 -0.33 -4.86 24.07
CA LEU A 260 -0.22 -5.58 22.80
C LEU A 260 -1.55 -6.25 22.44
N LYS A 261 -2.21 -6.89 23.40
CA LYS A 261 -3.54 -7.49 23.18
C LYS A 261 -4.59 -6.46 22.79
N ASP A 262 -4.61 -5.31 23.48
CA ASP A 262 -5.52 -4.21 23.13
C ASP A 262 -5.22 -3.64 21.73
N ASN A 263 -3.93 -3.52 21.40
CA ASN A 263 -3.48 -2.97 20.12
C ASN A 263 -3.78 -3.90 18.95
N GLU A 264 -3.56 -5.21 19.11
CA GLU A 264 -3.97 -6.24 18.14
C GLU A 264 -5.47 -6.14 17.81
N ALA A 265 -6.33 -5.99 18.83
CA ALA A 265 -7.76 -5.78 18.60
C ALA A 265 -8.05 -4.49 17.82
N CYS A 266 -7.25 -3.43 18.03
CA CYS A 266 -7.38 -2.19 17.28
C CYS A 266 -6.89 -2.31 15.83
N ILE A 267 -5.85 -3.10 15.56
CA ILE A 267 -5.38 -3.40 14.20
C ILE A 267 -6.45 -4.19 13.44
N LEU A 268 -7.03 -5.22 14.06
CA LEU A 268 -8.17 -5.97 13.48
C LEU A 268 -9.34 -5.04 13.15
N ARG A 269 -9.72 -4.16 14.10
CA ARG A 269 -10.80 -3.19 13.87
C ARG A 269 -10.48 -2.21 12.74
N GLN A 270 -9.22 -1.81 12.59
CA GLN A 270 -8.78 -0.94 11.49
C GLN A 270 -8.99 -1.63 10.13
N LEU A 271 -8.55 -2.88 10.00
CA LEU A 271 -8.64 -3.63 8.76
C LEU A 271 -10.09 -4.06 8.42
N ALA A 272 -10.92 -4.30 9.44
CA ALA A 272 -12.30 -4.74 9.25
C ALA A 272 -13.30 -3.58 9.03
N ASN A 273 -13.06 -2.41 9.63
CA ASN A 273 -14.04 -1.30 9.62
C ASN A 273 -13.54 -0.02 8.96
N GLY A 274 -12.22 0.17 8.86
CA GLY A 274 -11.63 1.32 8.17
C GLY A 274 -11.41 1.06 6.68
N TRP A 275 -10.99 -0.16 6.36
CA TRP A 275 -10.68 -0.61 5.02
C TRP A 275 -11.73 -1.60 4.53
N GLY A 276 -12.01 -1.52 3.23
CA GLY A 276 -12.70 -2.58 2.54
C GLY A 276 -11.79 -3.78 2.27
N ASP A 277 -12.40 -4.89 1.89
CA ASP A 277 -11.72 -6.15 1.63
C ASP A 277 -10.85 -6.08 0.36
N HIS A 278 -10.99 -5.05 -0.48
CA HIS A 278 -10.12 -4.79 -1.64
C HIS A 278 -9.58 -3.36 -1.65
N GLY A 279 -9.32 -2.82 -0.46
CA GLY A 279 -8.45 -1.65 -0.26
C GLY A 279 -9.14 -0.29 -0.40
N PHE A 280 -10.45 -0.21 -0.65
CA PHE A 280 -11.12 1.09 -0.58
C PHE A 280 -11.15 1.56 0.88
N TYR A 281 -10.75 2.81 1.14
CA TYR A 281 -10.78 3.36 2.49
C TYR A 281 -12.06 4.14 2.72
N VAL A 282 -12.65 4.03 3.91
CA VAL A 282 -13.98 4.60 4.20
C VAL A 282 -14.06 6.13 4.01
N GLU A 283 -12.95 6.86 4.14
CA GLU A 283 -12.88 8.32 3.87
C GLU A 283 -12.34 8.68 2.48
N GLY A 284 -12.09 7.67 1.65
CA GLY A 284 -11.49 7.82 0.34
C GLY A 284 -9.96 7.77 0.35
N ASP A 285 -9.41 7.98 -0.83
CA ASP A 285 -8.07 7.53 -1.17
C ASP A 285 -6.96 8.32 -0.48
N GLY A 286 -7.08 9.65 -0.43
CA GLY A 286 -6.08 10.51 0.21
C GLY A 286 -6.02 10.35 1.72
N CYS A 287 -7.18 10.12 2.35
CA CYS A 287 -7.29 9.72 3.75
C CYS A 287 -6.70 8.32 4.00
N GLY A 288 -6.97 7.38 3.08
CA GLY A 288 -6.41 6.04 3.12
C GLY A 288 -4.88 6.05 3.15
N ALA A 289 -4.25 6.86 2.30
CA ALA A 289 -2.79 7.03 2.28
C ALA A 289 -2.21 7.57 3.60
N ILE A 290 -2.91 8.46 4.30
CA ILE A 290 -2.49 8.89 5.64
C ILE A 290 -2.53 7.71 6.61
N SER A 291 -3.63 6.95 6.60
CA SER A 291 -3.86 5.83 7.49
C SER A 291 -2.86 4.68 7.25
N SER A 292 -2.61 4.33 5.98
CA SER A 292 -1.70 3.24 5.59
C SER A 292 -0.23 3.62 5.76
N ASP A 293 0.18 4.74 5.18
CA ASP A 293 1.58 4.98 4.84
C ASP A 293 2.39 5.46 6.04
N THR A 294 1.73 6.08 7.01
CA THR A 294 2.42 6.75 8.11
C THR A 294 3.08 5.76 9.07
N ALA A 295 2.40 4.66 9.41
CA ALA A 295 2.91 3.61 10.31
C ALA A 295 2.15 2.27 10.24
N LEU A 296 0.91 2.23 9.74
CA LEU A 296 0.09 1.02 9.76
C LEU A 296 0.70 -0.10 8.93
N VAL A 297 1.09 0.15 7.68
CA VAL A 297 1.62 -0.91 6.81
C VAL A 297 2.93 -1.50 7.37
N PRO A 298 3.94 -0.70 7.78
CA PRO A 298 5.11 -1.22 8.47
C PRO A 298 4.77 -2.00 9.76
N ALA A 299 3.74 -1.59 10.50
CA ALA A 299 3.30 -2.31 11.68
C ALA A 299 2.76 -3.72 11.37
N LEU A 300 2.10 -3.93 10.22
CA LEU A 300 1.65 -5.28 9.83
C LEU A 300 2.84 -6.23 9.60
N GLN A 301 3.91 -5.73 8.97
CA GLN A 301 5.18 -6.47 8.85
C GLN A 301 5.77 -6.75 10.25
N ALA A 302 5.76 -5.77 11.15
CA ALA A 302 6.28 -5.94 12.50
C ALA A 302 5.53 -6.98 13.33
N TRP A 303 4.20 -7.03 13.26
CA TRP A 303 3.41 -8.07 13.90
C TRP A 303 3.79 -9.47 13.38
N ARG A 304 4.05 -9.59 12.08
CA ARG A 304 4.45 -10.85 11.46
C ARG A 304 5.82 -11.32 11.96
N VAL A 305 6.81 -10.43 12.01
CA VAL A 305 8.20 -10.76 12.38
C VAL A 305 8.36 -10.92 13.89
N ALA A 306 7.87 -9.96 14.68
CA ALA A 306 8.10 -9.90 16.12
C ALA A 306 7.14 -10.76 16.94
N ALA A 307 5.92 -11.00 16.46
CA ALA A 307 4.87 -11.68 17.23
C ALA A 307 4.27 -12.91 16.54
N GLY A 308 4.72 -13.25 15.33
CA GLY A 308 4.22 -14.42 14.60
C GLY A 308 2.76 -14.29 14.19
N LYS A 309 2.25 -13.05 14.06
CA LYS A 309 0.86 -12.74 13.71
C LYS A 309 0.78 -12.13 12.32
N ASP A 310 0.25 -12.88 11.38
CA ASP A 310 0.05 -12.45 10.01
C ASP A 310 -1.32 -11.78 9.83
N PHE A 311 -1.31 -10.47 9.69
CA PHE A 311 -2.50 -9.69 9.31
C PHE A 311 -2.64 -9.54 7.79
N ILE A 312 -1.59 -9.85 7.03
CA ILE A 312 -1.52 -9.68 5.58
C ILE A 312 -2.24 -10.84 4.89
N THR A 313 -2.08 -12.06 5.39
CA THR A 313 -2.74 -13.26 4.85
C THR A 313 -3.63 -13.92 5.92
N PRO A 314 -4.64 -14.74 5.55
CA PRO A 314 -5.09 -15.08 4.18
C PRO A 314 -6.11 -14.09 3.60
N ARG A 315 -6.47 -13.02 4.33
CA ARG A 315 -7.54 -12.10 3.90
C ARG A 315 -7.04 -11.01 2.95
N PRO A 316 -7.86 -10.56 2.00
CA PRO A 316 -7.44 -9.56 1.02
C PRO A 316 -7.31 -8.14 1.60
N ASN A 317 -7.93 -7.83 2.75
CA ASN A 317 -8.01 -6.47 3.32
C ASN A 317 -6.66 -5.73 3.37
N ALA A 318 -5.64 -6.37 3.95
CA ALA A 318 -4.33 -5.76 4.13
C ALA A 318 -3.51 -5.62 2.82
N PRO A 319 -3.29 -6.68 2.02
CA PRO A 319 -2.49 -6.57 0.80
C PRO A 319 -3.12 -5.62 -0.21
N TRP A 320 -4.45 -5.52 -0.25
CA TRP A 320 -5.14 -4.61 -1.17
C TRP A 320 -5.05 -3.14 -0.80
N MET A 321 -4.57 -2.76 0.39
CA MET A 321 -4.12 -1.39 0.66
C MET A 321 -3.02 -0.95 -0.33
N THR A 322 -2.22 -1.92 -0.79
CA THR A 322 -1.16 -1.76 -1.78
C THR A 322 -1.63 -2.13 -3.19
N LEU A 323 -2.22 -3.33 -3.38
CA LEU A 323 -2.54 -3.87 -4.71
C LEU A 323 -3.58 -3.05 -5.48
N LYS A 324 -4.49 -2.35 -4.79
CA LYS A 324 -5.43 -1.45 -5.47
C LYS A 324 -4.71 -0.41 -6.32
N TRP A 325 -3.50 0.01 -5.94
CA TRP A 325 -2.77 1.02 -6.69
C TRP A 325 -2.27 0.50 -8.04
N VAL A 326 -1.99 -0.80 -8.14
CA VAL A 326 -1.69 -1.46 -9.42
C VAL A 326 -2.93 -1.47 -10.32
N MET A 327 -4.13 -1.56 -9.76
CA MET A 327 -5.38 -1.42 -10.53
C MET A 327 -5.64 0.03 -10.93
N LEU A 328 -5.49 0.99 -10.02
CA LEU A 328 -6.00 2.36 -10.19
C LEU A 328 -5.03 3.32 -10.90
N SER A 329 -3.74 3.01 -10.92
CA SER A 329 -2.70 3.95 -11.37
C SER A 329 -2.35 3.75 -12.84
N LEU A 330 -2.43 4.83 -13.60
CA LEU A 330 -2.02 4.95 -14.99
C LEU A 330 -0.65 5.63 -15.05
N PRO A 331 0.38 5.03 -15.66
CA PRO A 331 1.67 5.69 -15.86
C PRO A 331 1.52 7.07 -16.51
N ALA A 332 2.22 8.07 -15.97
CA ALA A 332 2.23 9.44 -16.46
C ALA A 332 3.65 10.02 -16.40
N LYS A 333 3.89 11.12 -17.11
CA LYS A 333 5.22 11.73 -17.27
C LYS A 333 5.95 12.00 -15.93
N ASP A 334 5.21 12.40 -14.90
CA ASP A 334 5.74 12.78 -13.59
C ASP A 334 5.08 11.98 -12.45
N GLY A 335 4.81 10.69 -12.67
CA GLY A 335 4.22 9.79 -11.68
C GLY A 335 3.04 9.00 -12.24
N ALA A 336 1.91 9.02 -11.54
CA ALA A 336 0.71 8.30 -11.96
C ALA A 336 -0.56 9.14 -11.90
N ALA A 337 -1.43 8.94 -12.90
CA ALA A 337 -2.80 9.43 -12.88
C ALA A 337 -3.74 8.35 -12.34
N PHE A 338 -4.83 8.71 -11.67
CA PHE A 338 -5.75 7.75 -11.07
C PHE A 338 -7.14 8.35 -10.83
N PRO A 339 -8.22 7.54 -10.84
CA PRO A 339 -9.60 7.99 -10.61
C PRO A 339 -9.91 8.21 -9.12
N GLY A 340 -9.11 9.06 -8.46
CA GLY A 340 -9.16 9.26 -7.00
C GLY A 340 -10.50 9.77 -6.48
N ARG A 341 -10.86 9.30 -5.27
CA ARG A 341 -12.09 9.64 -4.55
C ARG A 341 -11.81 10.18 -3.15
N GLY A 342 -12.71 11.04 -2.67
CA GLY A 342 -12.63 11.65 -1.34
C GLY A 342 -11.73 12.88 -1.28
N VAL A 343 -11.25 13.18 -0.08
CA VAL A 343 -10.42 14.35 0.23
C VAL A 343 -8.93 14.00 0.28
N TYR A 344 -8.07 15.01 0.38
CA TYR A 344 -6.61 14.87 0.46
C TYR A 344 -5.96 14.12 -0.72
N GLY A 345 -6.52 14.25 -1.93
CA GLY A 345 -5.95 13.62 -3.13
C GLY A 345 -4.48 14.00 -3.38
N HIS A 346 -4.02 15.15 -2.88
CA HIS A 346 -2.63 15.59 -2.95
C HIS A 346 -1.64 14.70 -2.17
N ASN A 347 -2.10 13.84 -1.26
CA ASN A 347 -1.20 12.91 -0.55
C ASN A 347 -0.80 11.72 -1.44
N LEU A 348 -1.61 11.38 -2.43
CA LEU A 348 -1.37 10.22 -3.27
C LEU A 348 -0.22 10.53 -4.21
N TRP A 349 0.80 9.67 -4.17
CA TRP A 349 2.03 9.85 -4.92
C TRP A 349 2.79 11.15 -4.61
N ALA A 350 2.52 11.78 -3.45
CA ALA A 350 3.25 12.96 -2.99
C ALA A 350 4.74 12.64 -2.72
N ARG A 351 4.99 11.45 -2.15
CA ARG A 351 6.30 10.81 -1.95
C ARG A 351 7.36 11.60 -1.16
N ARG A 352 7.03 12.79 -0.66
CA ARG A 352 7.93 13.68 0.11
C ARG A 352 7.57 13.85 1.58
N GLN A 353 6.31 13.65 1.95
CA GLN A 353 5.84 13.81 3.33
C GLN A 353 5.76 12.45 4.04
N LEU A 354 5.64 12.44 5.37
CA LEU A 354 5.50 11.17 6.09
C LEU A 354 4.24 10.41 5.67
N SER A 355 3.13 11.12 5.49
CA SER A 355 1.90 10.58 4.88
C SER A 355 1.99 10.68 3.36
N GLY A 356 1.51 9.66 2.64
CA GLY A 356 1.53 9.68 1.17
C GLY A 356 2.90 9.36 0.55
N SER A 357 3.79 8.69 1.28
CA SER A 357 5.09 8.22 0.78
C SER A 357 5.38 6.77 1.19
N GLY A 358 6.32 6.14 0.48
CA GLY A 358 6.77 4.79 0.80
C GLY A 358 5.85 3.69 0.30
N GLN A 359 4.90 3.98 -0.58
CA GLN A 359 3.92 3.01 -1.09
C GLN A 359 4.57 1.76 -1.69
N PHE A 360 5.78 1.86 -2.25
CA PHE A 360 6.53 0.70 -2.75
C PHE A 360 7.42 0.12 -1.66
N ALA A 361 8.25 0.95 -1.03
CA ALA A 361 9.20 0.53 0.01
C ALA A 361 8.53 -0.24 1.16
N GLN A 362 7.35 0.19 1.59
CA GLN A 362 6.56 -0.52 2.60
C GLN A 362 5.63 -1.57 1.95
N GLY A 363 5.14 -1.30 0.72
CA GLY A 363 4.15 -2.12 0.04
C GLY A 363 4.65 -3.52 -0.28
N PHE A 364 5.92 -3.66 -0.67
CA PHE A 364 6.54 -4.96 -0.88
C PHE A 364 6.61 -5.83 0.39
N GLY A 365 6.64 -5.22 1.58
CA GLY A 365 6.56 -5.95 2.86
C GLY A 365 5.14 -6.34 3.25
N ALA A 366 4.12 -5.89 2.51
CA ALA A 366 2.71 -6.00 2.83
C ALA A 366 1.88 -6.77 1.78
N ILE A 367 2.56 -7.45 0.85
CA ILE A 367 1.95 -8.31 -0.18
C ILE A 367 2.71 -9.63 -0.25
N GLY A 368 2.09 -10.65 -0.85
CA GLY A 368 2.75 -11.93 -1.09
C GLY A 368 3.79 -11.84 -2.22
N ASP A 369 4.68 -12.84 -2.27
CA ASP A 369 5.75 -12.88 -3.27
C ASP A 369 5.21 -12.98 -4.71
N ALA A 370 4.05 -13.62 -4.89
CA ALA A 370 3.39 -13.74 -6.19
C ALA A 370 2.95 -12.38 -6.76
N GLU A 371 2.64 -11.41 -5.89
CA GLU A 371 2.17 -10.08 -6.31
C GLU A 371 3.27 -9.03 -6.48
N LYS A 372 4.47 -9.26 -5.92
CA LYS A 372 5.59 -8.31 -6.01
C LYS A 372 5.95 -7.92 -7.46
N PRO A 373 5.99 -8.84 -8.45
CA PRO A 373 6.28 -8.47 -9.84
C PRO A 373 5.30 -7.45 -10.44
N ALA A 374 4.03 -7.47 -10.02
CA ALA A 374 3.02 -6.54 -10.49
C ALA A 374 3.16 -5.14 -9.87
N LEU A 375 3.51 -5.07 -8.58
CA LEU A 375 3.84 -3.80 -7.93
C LEU A 375 5.14 -3.19 -8.49
N LEU A 376 6.13 -4.04 -8.79
CA LEU A 376 7.39 -3.63 -9.42
C LEU A 376 7.14 -3.06 -10.83
N TRP A 377 6.24 -3.66 -11.61
CA TRP A 377 5.82 -3.11 -12.90
C TRP A 377 5.30 -1.68 -12.76
N LEU A 378 4.43 -1.41 -11.79
CA LEU A 378 3.91 -0.06 -11.57
C LEU A 378 5.04 0.93 -11.22
N TYR A 379 5.98 0.53 -10.37
CA TYR A 379 7.13 1.35 -10.03
C TYR A 379 7.96 1.72 -11.27
N ASN A 380 8.33 0.71 -12.05
CA ASN A 380 9.18 0.89 -13.23
C ASN A 380 8.48 1.69 -14.33
N ALA A 381 7.19 1.47 -14.55
CA ALA A 381 6.43 2.16 -15.59
C ALA A 381 6.16 3.64 -15.26
N ALA A 382 6.05 4.01 -13.98
CA ALA A 382 5.55 5.33 -13.58
C ALA A 382 6.55 6.18 -12.77
N PHE A 383 7.53 5.57 -12.09
CA PHE A 383 8.31 6.26 -11.05
C PHE A 383 9.83 6.07 -11.16
N ARG A 384 10.32 4.96 -11.70
CA ARG A 384 11.76 4.64 -11.76
C ARG A 384 12.57 5.75 -12.40
N ASP A 385 12.20 6.20 -13.60
CA ASP A 385 12.99 7.18 -14.34
C ASP A 385 13.12 8.52 -13.59
N ALA A 386 12.04 8.96 -12.93
CA ALA A 386 12.05 10.17 -12.11
C ALA A 386 12.91 10.01 -10.86
N ASP A 387 12.83 8.85 -10.21
CA ASP A 387 13.63 8.52 -9.03
C ASP A 387 15.13 8.42 -9.35
N GLU A 388 15.49 7.74 -10.43
CA GLU A 388 16.87 7.59 -10.90
C GLU A 388 17.47 8.95 -11.27
N LYS A 389 16.71 9.80 -11.97
CA LYS A 389 17.12 11.18 -12.28
C LYS A 389 17.31 12.02 -11.02
N ALA A 390 16.51 11.80 -9.98
CA ALA A 390 16.67 12.44 -8.68
C ALA A 390 17.80 11.82 -7.84
N GLY A 391 18.49 10.78 -8.32
CA GLY A 391 19.49 10.04 -7.57
C GLY A 391 18.93 9.29 -6.37
N ALA A 392 17.62 9.04 -6.33
CA ALA A 392 16.91 8.42 -5.21
C ALA A 392 16.10 7.20 -5.68
N PRO A 393 16.77 6.17 -6.24
CA PRO A 393 16.12 5.00 -6.84
C PRO A 393 15.41 4.13 -5.78
N PHE A 394 14.57 3.20 -6.23
CA PHE A 394 13.92 2.20 -5.37
C PHE A 394 13.01 2.80 -4.28
N ASP A 395 12.25 3.82 -4.63
CA ASP A 395 11.31 4.52 -3.73
C ASP A 395 11.96 5.17 -2.50
N THR A 396 13.19 5.64 -2.68
CA THR A 396 13.97 6.34 -1.64
C THR A 396 13.98 7.87 -1.79
N VAL A 397 13.05 8.40 -2.61
CA VAL A 397 12.86 9.84 -2.83
C VAL A 397 12.39 10.59 -1.59
N SER A 398 11.67 9.90 -0.69
CA SER A 398 11.23 10.48 0.57
C SER A 398 12.42 10.90 1.42
N PRO A 399 12.38 12.09 2.06
CA PRO A 399 13.50 12.62 2.80
C PRO A 399 13.62 12.05 4.22
N TYR A 400 12.87 10.99 4.53
CA TYR A 400 12.88 10.27 5.80
C TYR A 400 13.74 9.00 5.69
N PRO A 401 14.81 8.85 6.49
CA PRO A 401 15.74 7.71 6.37
C PRO A 401 15.09 6.33 6.54
N HIS A 402 14.06 6.20 7.38
CA HIS A 402 13.36 4.93 7.57
C HIS A 402 12.70 4.41 6.27
N ARG A 403 12.43 5.26 5.28
CA ARG A 403 11.92 4.82 3.96
C ARG A 403 12.99 4.06 3.18
N ALA A 404 14.25 4.53 3.23
CA ALA A 404 15.37 3.80 2.66
C ALA A 404 15.66 2.51 3.44
N VAL A 405 15.44 2.48 4.76
CA VAL A 405 15.49 1.24 5.56
C VAL A 405 14.46 0.23 5.07
N LEU A 406 13.19 0.64 4.94
CA LEU A 406 12.13 -0.25 4.44
C LEU A 406 12.38 -0.70 3.00
N ALA A 407 12.84 0.20 2.12
CA ALA A 407 13.24 -0.17 0.76
C ALA A 407 14.36 -1.22 0.79
N PHE A 408 15.37 -1.03 1.63
CA PHE A 408 16.46 -1.99 1.79
C PHE A 408 16.00 -3.34 2.36
N VAL A 409 14.94 -3.40 3.17
CA VAL A 409 14.43 -4.68 3.71
C VAL A 409 13.47 -5.35 2.71
N ASN A 410 12.61 -4.58 2.05
CA ASN A 410 11.45 -5.12 1.37
C ASN A 410 11.57 -5.19 -0.16
N TRP A 411 12.45 -4.39 -0.78
CA TRP A 411 12.56 -4.36 -2.25
C TRP A 411 12.85 -5.77 -2.82
N PRO A 412 12.17 -6.19 -3.90
CA PRO A 412 12.36 -7.51 -4.50
C PRO A 412 13.63 -7.53 -5.36
N MET A 413 14.81 -7.57 -4.72
CA MET A 413 16.11 -7.52 -5.41
C MET A 413 16.25 -8.64 -6.43
N GLY A 414 16.71 -8.29 -7.64
CA GLY A 414 16.88 -9.24 -8.75
C GLY A 414 15.56 -9.80 -9.33
N ALA A 415 14.39 -9.40 -8.83
CA ALA A 415 13.13 -9.83 -9.43
C ALA A 415 12.86 -9.09 -10.75
N ALA A 416 12.35 -9.82 -11.72
CA ALA A 416 11.76 -9.21 -12.91
C ALA A 416 10.34 -8.73 -12.61
N GLU A 417 9.98 -7.57 -13.16
CA GLU A 417 8.57 -7.18 -13.22
C GLU A 417 7.78 -8.16 -14.10
N ARG A 418 6.47 -8.23 -13.89
CA ARG A 418 5.55 -8.97 -14.77
C ARG A 418 4.34 -8.10 -15.06
N ASN A 419 3.71 -8.33 -16.21
CA ASN A 419 2.48 -7.65 -16.53
C ASN A 419 1.44 -7.95 -15.42
N PRO A 420 0.88 -6.93 -14.76
CA PRO A 420 -0.07 -7.15 -13.68
C PRO A 420 -1.30 -7.97 -14.07
N GLY A 421 -1.69 -8.00 -15.35
CA GLY A 421 -2.80 -8.84 -15.82
C GLY A 421 -2.53 -10.35 -15.73
N GLU A 422 -1.30 -10.77 -15.45
CA GLU A 422 -0.95 -12.18 -15.15
C GLU A 422 -1.12 -12.55 -13.67
N VAL A 423 -1.37 -11.54 -12.82
CA VAL A 423 -1.34 -11.66 -11.35
C VAL A 423 -2.65 -11.17 -10.74
N LEU A 424 -3.19 -10.07 -11.26
CA LEU A 424 -4.40 -9.42 -10.78
C LEU A 424 -5.55 -9.59 -11.79
N PRO A 425 -6.78 -9.76 -11.31
CA PRO A 425 -7.94 -9.81 -12.19
C PRO A 425 -8.21 -8.43 -12.81
N ARG A 426 -8.85 -8.41 -13.98
CA ARG A 426 -9.24 -7.16 -14.67
C ARG A 426 -10.44 -6.47 -14.06
N ALA A 427 -11.22 -7.18 -13.26
CA ALA A 427 -12.34 -6.62 -12.50
C ALA A 427 -12.26 -7.10 -11.05
N VAL A 428 -12.43 -6.17 -10.11
CA VAL A 428 -12.36 -6.42 -8.67
C VAL A 428 -13.52 -5.72 -7.99
N ARG A 429 -14.10 -6.38 -6.99
CA ARG A 429 -15.11 -5.82 -6.09
C ARG A 429 -14.59 -5.81 -4.67
N ASP A 430 -14.56 -4.62 -4.09
CA ASP A 430 -14.54 -4.40 -2.64
C ASP A 430 -15.99 -4.50 -2.15
N GLU A 431 -16.33 -5.64 -1.57
CA GLU A 431 -17.67 -5.92 -1.07
C GLU A 431 -17.99 -5.07 0.17
N ALA A 432 -17.03 -4.94 1.08
CA ALA A 432 -17.20 -4.22 2.34
C ALA A 432 -17.52 -2.74 2.12
N MET A 433 -16.93 -2.10 1.11
CA MET A 433 -17.17 -0.68 0.78
C MET A 433 -18.07 -0.46 -0.43
N GLY A 434 -18.43 -1.51 -1.18
CA GLY A 434 -19.25 -1.40 -2.38
C GLY A 434 -18.53 -0.68 -3.52
N PHE A 435 -17.20 -0.84 -3.60
CA PHE A 435 -16.36 -0.23 -4.61
C PHE A 435 -15.98 -1.27 -5.66
N CYS A 436 -16.04 -0.93 -6.95
CA CYS A 436 -15.58 -1.82 -8.03
C CYS A 436 -14.55 -1.12 -8.91
N MET A 437 -13.58 -1.89 -9.37
CA MET A 437 -12.49 -1.46 -10.25
C MET A 437 -12.49 -2.34 -11.49
N PHE A 438 -12.41 -1.73 -12.67
CA PHE A 438 -12.27 -2.41 -13.96
C PHE A 438 -11.07 -1.81 -14.69
N ARG A 439 -10.20 -2.65 -15.25
CA ARG A 439 -9.03 -2.22 -16.01
C ARG A 439 -8.84 -3.03 -17.28
N ASN A 440 -8.57 -2.35 -18.39
CA ASN A 440 -8.43 -3.01 -19.69
C ASN A 440 -7.10 -3.75 -19.85
N ARG A 441 -5.99 -3.13 -19.44
CA ARG A 441 -4.61 -3.63 -19.62
C ARG A 441 -3.65 -2.87 -18.69
N TRP A 442 -2.38 -3.28 -18.71
CA TRP A 442 -1.27 -2.63 -18.02
C TRP A 442 -0.13 -2.43 -19.01
N GLN A 443 -0.14 -1.29 -19.70
CA GLN A 443 0.82 -0.99 -20.75
C GLN A 443 1.41 0.41 -20.59
N ASP A 444 0.56 1.44 -20.53
CA ASP A 444 0.98 2.83 -20.60
C ASP A 444 -0.09 3.80 -20.07
N GLY A 445 0.13 5.11 -20.23
CA GLY A 445 -0.83 6.15 -19.83
C GLY A 445 -2.13 6.19 -20.64
N ASP A 446 -2.24 5.41 -21.73
CA ASP A 446 -3.48 5.26 -22.50
C ASP A 446 -4.36 4.12 -21.98
N ASP A 447 -3.91 3.37 -20.98
CA ASP A 447 -4.73 2.39 -20.27
C ASP A 447 -6.04 3.00 -19.76
N ILE A 448 -7.06 2.16 -19.61
CA ILE A 448 -8.41 2.54 -19.22
C ILE A 448 -8.75 1.89 -17.89
N VAL A 449 -9.12 2.75 -16.92
CA VAL A 449 -9.66 2.37 -15.62
C VAL A 449 -11.06 2.94 -15.46
N VAL A 450 -12.00 2.07 -15.08
CA VAL A 450 -13.36 2.45 -14.71
C VAL A 450 -13.57 2.06 -13.25
N THR A 451 -14.12 2.98 -12.45
CA THR A 451 -14.47 2.68 -11.06
C THR A 451 -15.88 3.08 -10.74
N THR A 452 -16.55 2.34 -9.85
CA THR A 452 -17.84 2.72 -9.29
C THR A 452 -17.82 2.57 -7.77
N LEU A 453 -18.56 3.45 -7.08
CA LEU A 453 -18.81 3.36 -5.65
C LEU A 453 -20.32 3.30 -5.43
N LEU A 454 -20.84 2.13 -5.08
CA LEU A 454 -22.27 1.83 -5.10
C LEU A 454 -22.99 2.22 -3.81
N LYS A 455 -22.25 2.62 -2.77
CA LYS A 455 -22.79 3.19 -1.54
C LYS A 455 -21.88 4.28 -1.01
N SER A 456 -22.46 5.31 -0.40
CA SER A 456 -21.66 6.33 0.29
C SER A 456 -20.95 5.71 1.49
N THR A 457 -19.72 6.16 1.74
CA THR A 457 -18.91 5.77 2.90
C THR A 457 -18.65 6.98 3.78
N LYS A 458 -18.48 6.78 5.09
CA LYS A 458 -18.27 7.88 6.03
C LYS A 458 -17.41 7.50 7.22
N GLY A 459 -16.31 8.23 7.38
CA GLY A 459 -15.56 8.38 8.63
C GLY A 459 -15.80 9.76 9.24
N ASN A 460 -14.74 10.47 9.61
CA ASN A 460 -14.78 11.92 9.81
C ASN A 460 -15.08 12.65 8.50
N TYR A 461 -14.59 12.12 7.37
CA TYR A 461 -14.94 12.59 6.02
C TYR A 461 -15.86 11.59 5.30
N GLY A 462 -16.72 12.09 4.42
CA GLY A 462 -17.62 11.27 3.60
C GLY A 462 -17.14 11.16 2.15
N VAL A 463 -17.37 9.99 1.53
CA VAL A 463 -17.27 9.83 0.08
C VAL A 463 -18.67 9.53 -0.47
N PRO A 464 -19.20 10.38 -1.37
CA PRO A 464 -20.51 10.13 -1.95
C PRO A 464 -20.48 8.92 -2.88
N GLY A 465 -21.47 8.03 -2.74
CA GLY A 465 -21.73 6.95 -3.68
C GLY A 465 -22.41 7.43 -4.97
N GLY A 466 -22.57 6.51 -5.91
CA GLY A 466 -23.27 6.70 -7.17
C GLY A 466 -22.33 6.97 -8.35
N ASP A 467 -21.27 7.75 -8.13
CA ASP A 467 -20.40 8.18 -9.23
C ASP A 467 -19.63 7.00 -9.86
N ILE A 468 -19.70 6.89 -11.18
CA ILE A 468 -18.85 6.04 -12.00
C ILE A 468 -17.81 6.93 -12.69
N ILE A 469 -16.53 6.72 -12.36
CA ILE A 469 -15.42 7.51 -12.90
C ILE A 469 -14.74 6.69 -13.98
N VAL A 470 -14.49 7.32 -15.13
CA VAL A 470 -13.81 6.73 -16.28
C VAL A 470 -12.53 7.53 -16.51
N TRP A 471 -11.39 6.85 -16.56
CA TRP A 471 -10.11 7.46 -16.92
C TRP A 471 -9.41 6.59 -17.97
N GLY A 472 -9.01 7.19 -19.08
CA GLY A 472 -8.13 6.55 -20.05
C GLY A 472 -7.98 7.39 -21.31
N LEU A 473 -7.08 7.01 -22.20
CA LEU A 473 -6.75 7.79 -23.41
C LEU A 473 -6.44 9.26 -23.10
N GLY A 474 -5.71 9.52 -22.02
CA GLY A 474 -5.35 10.87 -21.58
C GLY A 474 -6.50 11.74 -21.04
N ARG A 475 -7.71 11.20 -20.86
CA ARG A 475 -8.87 11.96 -20.36
C ARG A 475 -9.54 11.32 -19.16
N ARG A 476 -9.99 12.16 -18.23
CA ARG A 476 -10.86 11.81 -17.10
C ARG A 476 -12.27 12.32 -17.36
N THR A 477 -13.26 11.47 -17.16
CA THR A 477 -14.68 11.83 -17.26
C THR A 477 -15.52 10.99 -16.28
N ARG A 478 -16.84 11.17 -16.33
CA ARG A 478 -17.80 10.38 -15.56
C ARG A 478 -18.82 9.75 -16.49
N PHE A 479 -19.29 8.57 -16.12
CA PHE A 479 -20.51 8.05 -16.72
C PHE A 479 -21.68 8.97 -16.36
N PRO A 480 -22.61 9.26 -17.29
CA PRO A 480 -23.64 10.29 -17.08
C PRO A 480 -24.72 9.91 -16.07
N VAL A 481 -24.75 8.65 -15.63
CA VAL A 481 -25.71 8.13 -14.66
C VAL A 481 -25.00 7.67 -13.41
N LYS A 482 -25.64 7.90 -12.26
CA LYS A 482 -25.22 7.36 -10.98
C LYS A 482 -25.88 6.02 -10.71
N MET A 483 -25.14 5.08 -10.13
CA MET A 483 -25.68 3.80 -9.70
C MET A 483 -25.36 3.54 -8.23
N THR A 484 -26.38 3.29 -7.43
CA THR A 484 -26.26 2.93 -6.02
C THR A 484 -27.07 1.69 -5.70
N GLY A 485 -26.77 1.05 -4.57
CA GLY A 485 -27.56 -0.05 -4.03
C GLY A 485 -26.70 -1.24 -3.62
N ALA A 486 -27.33 -2.18 -2.92
CA ALA A 486 -26.71 -3.47 -2.63
C ALA A 486 -26.44 -4.22 -3.92
N VAL A 487 -25.25 -4.83 -4.01
CA VAL A 487 -24.87 -5.63 -5.17
C VAL A 487 -25.67 -6.92 -5.17
N THR A 488 -26.39 -7.18 -6.26
CA THR A 488 -27.14 -8.42 -6.49
C THR A 488 -26.39 -9.38 -7.41
N HIS A 489 -25.45 -8.86 -8.20
CA HIS A 489 -24.61 -9.64 -9.08
C HIS A 489 -23.27 -8.93 -9.33
N PHE A 490 -22.18 -9.70 -9.36
CA PHE A 490 -20.87 -9.25 -9.82
C PHE A 490 -20.21 -10.36 -10.63
N GLU A 491 -19.65 -10.02 -11.78
CA GLU A 491 -18.96 -10.96 -12.65
C GLU A 491 -17.74 -10.28 -13.27
N ALA A 492 -16.57 -10.90 -13.12
CA ALA A 492 -15.36 -10.52 -13.85
C ALA A 492 -15.27 -11.36 -15.13
N THR A 493 -14.93 -10.74 -16.26
CA THR A 493 -14.70 -11.43 -17.53
C THR A 493 -13.27 -11.20 -18.02
N ALA A 494 -12.84 -11.97 -19.01
CA ALA A 494 -11.51 -11.80 -19.62
C ALA A 494 -11.30 -10.41 -20.25
N THR A 495 -12.39 -9.70 -20.56
CA THR A 495 -12.38 -8.41 -21.25
C THR A 495 -13.09 -7.31 -20.47
N GLY A 496 -13.47 -7.52 -19.21
CA GLY A 496 -14.15 -6.50 -18.42
C GLY A 496 -14.92 -7.09 -17.25
N GLY A 497 -16.17 -6.67 -17.08
CA GLY A 497 -17.03 -7.22 -16.03
C GLY A 497 -18.37 -6.50 -15.89
N VAL A 498 -19.22 -7.03 -15.01
CA VAL A 498 -20.58 -6.56 -14.77
C VAL A 498 -20.83 -6.44 -13.27
N VAL A 499 -21.55 -5.41 -12.87
CA VAL A 499 -22.07 -5.25 -11.51
C VAL A 499 -23.51 -4.78 -11.55
N SER A 500 -24.39 -5.47 -10.82
CA SER A 500 -25.82 -5.16 -10.74
C SER A 500 -26.25 -4.79 -9.33
N THR A 501 -27.20 -3.88 -9.24
CA THR A 501 -27.99 -3.58 -8.03
C THR A 501 -29.48 -3.63 -8.39
N SER A 502 -30.37 -3.37 -7.42
CA SER A 502 -31.79 -3.17 -7.72
C SER A 502 -32.09 -1.94 -8.60
N ALA A 503 -31.14 -1.02 -8.73
CA ALA A 503 -31.28 0.19 -9.55
C ALA A 503 -30.84 -0.01 -11.01
N GLY A 504 -30.23 -1.14 -11.35
CA GLY A 504 -29.76 -1.44 -12.70
C GLY A 504 -28.50 -2.29 -12.73
N SER A 505 -28.03 -2.59 -13.93
CA SER A 505 -26.82 -3.36 -14.18
C SER A 505 -25.85 -2.57 -15.03
N PHE A 506 -24.64 -2.37 -14.50
CA PHE A 506 -23.54 -1.69 -15.16
C PHE A 506 -22.51 -2.70 -15.65
N GLY A 507 -22.23 -2.68 -16.95
CA GLY A 507 -21.23 -3.50 -17.59
C GLY A 507 -20.11 -2.68 -18.23
N VAL A 508 -18.90 -3.21 -18.22
CA VAL A 508 -17.74 -2.67 -18.94
C VAL A 508 -17.17 -3.76 -19.83
N ASP A 509 -16.96 -3.45 -21.11
CA ASP A 509 -16.31 -4.29 -22.09
C ASP A 509 -15.10 -3.56 -22.71
N PHE A 510 -13.96 -4.25 -22.72
CA PHE A 510 -12.69 -3.83 -23.31
C PHE A 510 -12.30 -4.74 -24.49
N SER A 511 -13.23 -5.52 -25.04
CA SER A 511 -12.94 -6.45 -26.14
C SER A 511 -12.68 -5.75 -27.48
N LYS A 512 -13.02 -4.46 -27.58
CA LYS A 512 -13.03 -3.63 -28.78
C LYS A 512 -14.00 -4.05 -29.87
N ALA A 513 -14.85 -5.05 -29.63
CA ALA A 513 -15.83 -5.49 -30.62
C ALA A 513 -16.84 -4.39 -30.97
N SER A 514 -17.09 -3.44 -30.06
CA SER A 514 -17.93 -2.27 -30.33
C SER A 514 -17.35 -1.28 -31.34
N GLY A 515 -16.06 -1.42 -31.70
CA GLY A 515 -15.31 -0.41 -32.46
C GLY A 515 -14.68 0.68 -31.57
N ALA A 516 -14.88 0.64 -30.26
CA ALA A 516 -14.26 1.55 -29.28
C ALA A 516 -13.23 0.83 -28.40
N GLU A 517 -12.33 1.58 -27.75
CA GLU A 517 -11.35 1.02 -26.80
C GLU A 517 -12.00 0.52 -25.50
N ALA A 518 -13.12 1.13 -25.11
CA ALA A 518 -14.01 0.62 -24.09
C ALA A 518 -15.47 0.94 -24.40
N LEU A 519 -16.36 0.01 -24.06
CA LEU A 519 -17.80 0.18 -24.01
C LEU A 519 -18.27 0.04 -22.56
N MET A 520 -19.02 1.02 -22.07
CA MET A 520 -19.67 0.98 -20.76
C MET A 520 -21.17 1.08 -20.97
N VAL A 521 -21.94 0.22 -20.30
CA VAL A 521 -23.39 0.15 -20.45
C VAL A 521 -24.04 0.13 -19.09
N LEU A 522 -25.10 0.93 -18.92
CA LEU A 522 -26.05 0.78 -17.83
C LEU A 522 -27.42 0.45 -18.41
N ALA A 523 -28.04 -0.63 -17.92
CA ALA A 523 -29.40 -1.03 -18.30
C ALA A 523 -30.27 -1.35 -17.07
N GLY A 524 -31.59 -1.28 -17.23
CA GLY A 524 -32.58 -1.58 -16.19
C GLY A 524 -33.40 -0.34 -15.78
N PRO A 525 -33.85 -0.24 -14.52
CA PRO A 525 -34.66 0.88 -14.02
C PRO A 525 -33.80 2.14 -13.81
N VAL A 526 -33.15 2.59 -14.89
CA VAL A 526 -32.30 3.78 -14.91
C VAL A 526 -33.14 5.00 -14.59
N GLN A 527 -32.83 5.69 -13.49
CA GLN A 527 -33.50 6.91 -13.08
C GLN A 527 -32.72 8.16 -13.53
N GLY A 528 -33.44 9.14 -14.08
CA GLY A 528 -32.89 10.43 -14.49
C GLY A 528 -32.72 10.58 -16.02
N GLY A 529 -32.99 11.78 -16.53
CA GLY A 529 -32.82 12.10 -17.94
C GLY A 529 -31.34 12.23 -18.30
N VAL A 530 -30.84 11.36 -19.18
CA VAL A 530 -29.49 11.47 -19.74
C VAL A 530 -29.56 12.20 -21.07
N LYS A 531 -28.78 13.27 -21.22
CA LYS A 531 -28.60 13.90 -22.52
C LYS A 531 -27.54 13.12 -23.31
N ALA A 532 -27.88 12.74 -24.54
CA ALA A 532 -26.91 12.22 -25.48
C ALA A 532 -25.80 13.26 -25.74
N GLY A 533 -24.61 12.79 -26.07
CA GLY A 533 -23.43 13.64 -26.27
C GLY A 533 -22.27 12.87 -26.87
N SER A 534 -21.10 13.51 -26.99
CA SER A 534 -19.92 12.90 -27.60
C SER A 534 -19.51 11.60 -26.89
N GLY A 535 -19.86 10.46 -27.51
CA GLY A 535 -19.60 9.12 -26.99
C GLY A 535 -20.68 8.55 -26.06
N VAL A 536 -21.76 9.30 -25.76
CA VAL A 536 -22.89 8.84 -24.93
C VAL A 536 -24.15 8.71 -25.79
N GLN A 537 -24.76 7.53 -25.77
CA GLN A 537 -26.00 7.21 -26.49
C GLN A 537 -27.03 6.65 -25.52
N VAL A 538 -28.30 6.98 -25.74
CA VAL A 538 -29.43 6.40 -24.99
C VAL A 538 -30.32 5.69 -26.00
N ILE A 539 -30.51 4.39 -25.81
CA ILE A 539 -31.26 3.53 -26.73
C ILE A 539 -32.32 2.79 -25.92
N GLU A 540 -33.56 2.80 -26.40
CA GLU A 540 -34.61 1.92 -25.89
C GLU A 540 -34.70 0.68 -26.78
N ALA A 541 -34.66 -0.52 -26.18
CA ALA A 541 -34.90 -1.78 -26.88
C ALA A 541 -35.86 -2.65 -26.06
N ALA A 542 -36.99 -3.02 -26.65
CA ALA A 542 -38.09 -3.76 -26.01
C ALA A 542 -38.48 -3.24 -24.61
N GLY A 543 -38.61 -1.92 -24.45
CA GLY A 543 -38.99 -1.28 -23.19
C GLY A 543 -37.87 -1.20 -22.13
N THR A 544 -36.65 -1.63 -22.45
CA THR A 544 -35.47 -1.43 -21.61
C THR A 544 -34.66 -0.25 -22.12
N ASN A 545 -34.35 0.69 -21.23
CA ASN A 545 -33.42 1.78 -21.52
C ASN A 545 -31.97 1.33 -21.31
N TYR A 546 -31.15 1.57 -22.32
CA TYR A 546 -29.71 1.37 -22.30
C TYR A 546 -29.04 2.73 -22.40
N VAL A 547 -28.18 3.03 -21.43
CA VAL A 547 -27.25 4.16 -21.49
C VAL A 547 -25.89 3.59 -21.85
N LEU A 548 -25.38 3.98 -23.01
CA LEU A 548 -24.09 3.51 -23.53
C LEU A 548 -23.11 4.68 -23.48
N MET A 549 -21.88 4.38 -23.06
CA MET A 549 -20.75 5.30 -23.17
C MET A 549 -19.59 4.56 -23.84
N THR A 550 -18.93 5.22 -24.78
CA THR A 550 -17.72 4.71 -25.44
C THR A 550 -16.50 5.58 -25.11
N LEU A 551 -15.34 4.94 -25.04
CA LEU A 551 -14.04 5.59 -24.98
C LEU A 551 -13.23 5.20 -26.22
N GLN A 552 -12.88 6.17 -27.06
CA GLN A 552 -12.29 5.95 -28.38
C GLN A 552 -11.53 7.18 -28.87
N ARG A 553 -10.68 6.98 -29.87
CA ARG A 553 -10.05 8.04 -30.67
C ARG A 553 -10.86 8.20 -31.96
N GLY A 554 -11.59 9.31 -32.11
CA GLY A 554 -12.43 9.57 -33.28
C GLY A 554 -13.93 9.47 -33.00
N GLU A 555 -14.71 9.24 -34.06
CA GLU A 555 -16.16 9.17 -33.98
C GLU A 555 -16.64 7.97 -33.15
N ALA A 556 -17.73 8.18 -32.41
CA ALA A 556 -18.33 7.11 -31.62
C ALA A 556 -19.07 6.12 -32.54
N PRO A 557 -18.92 4.79 -32.34
CA PRO A 557 -19.70 3.81 -33.09
C PRO A 557 -21.19 3.99 -32.78
N ALA A 558 -22.04 3.94 -33.81
CA ALA A 558 -23.48 4.10 -33.66
C ALA A 558 -24.10 2.86 -33.02
N ALA A 559 -24.94 3.08 -32.01
CA ALA A 559 -25.75 2.04 -31.38
C ALA A 559 -27.15 1.97 -32.00
N LYS A 560 -27.71 0.77 -32.12
CA LYS A 560 -29.05 0.52 -32.67
C LYS A 560 -29.78 -0.52 -31.84
N ALA A 561 -31.08 -0.34 -31.66
CA ALA A 561 -31.93 -1.36 -31.06
C ALA A 561 -32.18 -2.50 -32.06
N GLU A 562 -31.97 -3.73 -31.63
CA GLU A 562 -32.24 -4.96 -32.39
C GLU A 562 -33.06 -5.91 -31.52
N GLY A 563 -34.39 -5.84 -31.67
CA GLY A 563 -35.32 -6.56 -30.79
C GLY A 563 -35.19 -6.10 -29.34
N GLY A 564 -34.85 -7.03 -28.44
CA GLY A 564 -34.60 -6.75 -27.02
C GLY A 564 -33.16 -6.39 -26.67
N GLN A 565 -32.30 -6.20 -27.67
CA GLN A 565 -30.87 -6.01 -27.51
C GLN A 565 -30.41 -4.70 -28.17
N VAL A 566 -29.19 -4.28 -27.87
CA VAL A 566 -28.53 -3.14 -28.53
C VAL A 566 -27.29 -3.64 -29.25
N ALA A 567 -27.22 -3.39 -30.55
CA ALA A 567 -26.03 -3.61 -31.37
C ALA A 567 -25.22 -2.32 -31.45
N ILE A 568 -23.90 -2.43 -31.30
CA ILE A 568 -22.94 -1.33 -31.46
C ILE A 568 -21.65 -1.91 -32.04
N GLY A 569 -21.28 -1.50 -33.25
CA GLY A 569 -20.18 -2.15 -33.98
C GLY A 569 -20.46 -3.66 -34.17
N GLY A 570 -19.50 -4.51 -33.83
CA GLY A 570 -19.65 -5.97 -33.76
C GLY A 570 -19.92 -6.49 -32.34
N GLN A 571 -20.47 -5.65 -31.46
CA GLN A 571 -20.84 -6.03 -30.10
C GLN A 571 -22.36 -5.92 -29.93
N THR A 572 -22.94 -6.95 -29.34
CA THR A 572 -24.34 -6.99 -28.93
C THR A 572 -24.43 -6.98 -27.42
N VAL A 573 -25.41 -6.23 -26.92
CA VAL A 573 -25.65 -6.02 -25.48
C VAL A 573 -27.10 -6.35 -25.16
N ALA A 574 -27.32 -7.19 -24.15
CA ALA A 574 -28.66 -7.54 -23.68
C ALA A 574 -28.79 -7.32 -22.17
N TYR A 575 -30.03 -7.17 -21.69
CA TYR A 575 -30.36 -7.14 -20.27
C TYR A 575 -31.43 -8.20 -20.00
N ASP A 576 -31.12 -9.17 -19.13
CA ASP A 576 -32.02 -10.30 -18.84
C ASP A 576 -33.00 -10.04 -17.67
N GLY A 577 -33.10 -8.79 -17.22
CA GLY A 577 -33.84 -8.40 -16.01
C GLY A 577 -33.01 -8.47 -14.73
N LYS A 578 -31.79 -9.01 -14.76
CA LYS A 578 -30.86 -9.10 -13.62
C LYS A 578 -29.49 -8.53 -13.94
N LYS A 579 -28.94 -8.79 -15.12
CA LYS A 579 -27.61 -8.35 -15.52
C LYS A 579 -27.53 -8.00 -17.00
N VAL A 580 -26.61 -7.09 -17.32
CA VAL A 580 -26.16 -6.86 -18.68
C VAL A 580 -25.28 -8.02 -19.12
N THR A 581 -25.40 -8.43 -20.37
CA THR A 581 -24.52 -9.41 -21.03
C THR A 581 -23.96 -8.84 -22.32
N PHE A 582 -22.74 -9.27 -22.66
CA PHE A 582 -22.02 -8.89 -23.86
C PHE A 582 -21.82 -10.12 -24.75
N ALA A 583 -22.25 -10.05 -26.02
CA ALA A 583 -22.06 -11.09 -27.04
C ALA A 583 -21.50 -10.51 -28.34
N LYS A 584 -20.68 -11.27 -29.08
CA LYS A 584 -20.07 -10.86 -30.36
C LYS A 584 -20.79 -11.50 -31.53
#